data_AF-Q583H4-F1
#
_entry.id   AF-Q583H4-F1
#
_cell.length_a   1.000
_cell.length_b   1.000
_cell.length_c   1.000
_cell.angle_alpha   90.00
_cell.angle_beta   90.00
_cell.angle_gamma   90.00
#
_symmetry.space_group_name_H-M   'P 1'
#
loop_
_entity.id
_entity.type
_entity.pdbx_description
1 polymer ?
#
loop_
_entity_poly.entity_id
_entity_poly.type
_entity_poly.pdbx_seq_one_letter_code
_entity_poly.pdbx_strand_id
1 'polypeptide(L)'
;MEKRVIPTLYRHVLKKVVMITRMGAGRIALDRYAEYLPTAYVVGEGDGLSSIARKVFEETPLKACNVTNGFHFVKDVTDSVLDLEVLALWDAYTRKGECELLEGIAIVSAALRLAGVPEAKGDGDMTTLVNNTLCGLQSIVSDIRGILESSDFVSKVHRRRSYMSFLRSAVSVLQERGYSVSELVVEECSAESLVCSKKASAIVMNAVLVVVLRELGLQCTLAGVELQQPWIRVEKSNRAPIFLSFARAGAYTAEEVIGFAHESQRTHRSLHFTPWGMHCRRQILLAMLKRQLMMLSSDPKVSVVREKQQHMCQTQILFLLS
;
A
#
# COMPACT_ATOMS: atom_id res chain seq x y z
N MET A 1 -15.48 36.06 -28.82
CA MET A 1 -14.52 35.26 -28.01
C MET A 1 -15.16 33.97 -27.48
N GLU A 2 -16.36 34.06 -26.88
CA GLU A 2 -17.09 32.95 -26.24
C GLU A 2 -17.28 31.69 -27.11
N LYS A 3 -17.63 31.83 -28.40
CA LYS A 3 -17.89 30.67 -29.28
C LYS A 3 -16.70 29.72 -29.47
N ARG A 4 -15.45 30.19 -29.32
CA ARG A 4 -14.25 29.33 -29.43
C ARG A 4 -13.87 28.66 -28.12
N VAL A 5 -14.31 29.21 -26.99
CA VAL A 5 -13.97 28.71 -25.66
C VAL A 5 -14.68 27.39 -25.38
N ILE A 6 -15.97 27.29 -25.72
CA ILE A 6 -16.78 26.11 -25.39
C ILE A 6 -16.31 24.83 -26.08
N PRO A 7 -16.07 24.80 -27.41
CA PRO A 7 -15.53 23.60 -28.06
C PRO A 7 -14.15 23.21 -27.51
N THR A 8 -13.34 24.20 -27.14
CA THR A 8 -12.01 23.98 -26.57
C THR A 8 -12.12 23.39 -25.16
N LEU A 9 -12.98 23.95 -24.31
CA LEU A 9 -13.24 23.45 -22.97
C LEU A 9 -13.81 22.03 -23.00
N TYR A 10 -14.80 21.78 -23.86
CA TYR A 10 -15.38 20.45 -24.07
C TYR A 10 -14.32 19.42 -24.45
N ARG A 11 -13.42 19.75 -25.39
CA ARG A 11 -12.29 18.87 -25.75
C ARG A 11 -11.37 18.59 -24.57
N HIS A 12 -11.08 19.58 -23.72
CA HIS A 12 -10.26 19.37 -22.52
C HIS A 12 -10.96 18.47 -21.50
N VAL A 13 -12.25 18.70 -21.23
CA VAL A 13 -13.04 17.85 -20.34
C VAL A 13 -13.08 16.42 -20.86
N LEU A 14 -13.36 16.20 -22.15
CA LEU A 14 -13.35 14.86 -22.73
C LEU A 14 -11.98 14.18 -22.62
N LYS A 15 -10.88 14.90 -22.86
CA LYS A 15 -9.53 14.35 -22.65
C LYS A 15 -9.33 13.88 -21.21
N LYS A 16 -9.77 14.67 -20.23
CA LYS A 16 -9.70 14.30 -18.80
C LYS A 16 -10.59 13.10 -18.46
N VAL A 17 -11.80 13.04 -19.00
CA VAL A 17 -12.71 11.91 -18.82
C VAL A 17 -12.16 10.62 -19.41
N VAL A 18 -11.57 10.68 -20.61
CA VAL A 18 -10.92 9.52 -21.24
C VAL A 18 -9.75 9.03 -20.40
N MET A 19 -8.93 9.96 -19.90
CA MET A 19 -7.81 9.67 -18.99
C MET A 19 -8.30 8.96 -17.72
N ILE A 20 -9.31 9.50 -17.03
CA ILE A 20 -9.94 8.87 -15.84
C ILE A 20 -10.47 7.46 -16.15
N THR A 21 -11.13 7.30 -17.30
CA THR A 21 -11.70 6.01 -17.72
C THR A 21 -10.59 4.98 -17.96
N ARG A 22 -9.48 5.40 -18.59
CA ARG A 22 -8.31 4.54 -18.85
C ARG A 22 -7.67 4.01 -17.56
N MET A 23 -7.61 4.83 -16.51
CA MET A 23 -7.11 4.40 -15.19
C MET A 23 -8.06 3.45 -14.46
N GLY A 24 -9.31 3.30 -14.92
CA GLY A 24 -10.35 2.59 -14.17
C GLY A 24 -10.92 3.38 -12.99
N ALA A 25 -10.65 4.69 -12.92
CA ALA A 25 -11.07 5.58 -11.82
C ALA A 25 -12.51 6.10 -11.96
N GLY A 26 -13.32 5.52 -12.85
CA GLY A 26 -14.63 6.06 -13.24
C GLY A 26 -15.59 6.27 -12.08
N ARG A 27 -15.74 5.26 -11.22
CA ARG A 27 -16.59 5.30 -10.02
C ARG A 27 -16.14 6.38 -9.03
N ILE A 28 -14.83 6.43 -8.78
CA ILE A 28 -14.20 7.36 -7.83
C ILE A 28 -14.37 8.80 -8.31
N ALA A 29 -14.21 9.02 -9.62
CA ALA A 29 -14.39 10.32 -10.24
C ALA A 29 -15.85 10.80 -10.20
N LEU A 30 -16.82 9.91 -10.35
CA LEU A 30 -18.24 10.27 -10.21
C LEU A 30 -18.53 10.81 -8.81
N ASP A 31 -18.05 10.12 -7.78
CA ASP A 31 -18.28 10.54 -6.39
C ASP A 31 -17.52 11.84 -6.06
N ARG A 32 -16.24 11.94 -6.48
CA ARG A 32 -15.37 13.08 -6.16
C ARG A 32 -15.73 14.35 -6.92
N TYR A 33 -16.18 14.25 -8.16
CA TYR A 33 -16.43 15.40 -9.05
C TYR A 33 -17.93 15.62 -9.33
N ALA A 34 -18.82 15.03 -8.53
CA ALA A 34 -20.26 15.26 -8.64
C ALA A 34 -20.62 16.75 -8.51
N GLU A 35 -19.85 17.54 -7.74
CA GLU A 35 -20.09 18.97 -7.52
C GLU A 35 -19.96 19.83 -8.80
N TYR A 36 -19.26 19.34 -9.82
CA TYR A 36 -19.12 20.06 -11.10
C TYR A 36 -20.28 19.77 -12.05
N LEU A 37 -21.16 18.82 -11.71
CA LEU A 37 -22.38 18.59 -12.47
C LEU A 37 -23.38 19.73 -12.22
N PRO A 38 -24.15 20.14 -13.24
CA PRO A 38 -25.26 21.08 -13.04
C PRO A 38 -26.24 20.55 -11.98
N THR A 39 -26.76 21.42 -11.11
CA THR A 39 -27.64 21.04 -9.99
C THR A 39 -28.89 20.25 -10.41
N ALA A 40 -29.40 20.49 -11.63
CA ALA A 40 -30.56 19.78 -12.17
C ALA A 40 -30.22 18.52 -12.96
N TYR A 41 -28.93 18.18 -13.10
CA TYR A 41 -28.50 17.02 -13.86
C TYR A 41 -28.75 15.74 -13.07
N VAL A 42 -29.45 14.78 -13.68
CA VAL A 42 -29.70 13.45 -13.11
C VAL A 42 -28.79 12.45 -13.82
N VAL A 43 -27.89 11.81 -13.06
CA VAL A 43 -27.06 10.72 -13.59
C VAL A 43 -27.94 9.49 -13.79
N GLY A 44 -28.00 8.97 -15.01
CA GLY A 44 -28.70 7.71 -15.30
C GLY A 44 -27.94 6.51 -14.75
N GLU A 45 -28.66 5.44 -14.40
CA GLU A 45 -28.02 4.17 -14.02
C GLU A 45 -27.17 3.64 -15.20
N GLY A 46 -25.91 3.33 -14.93
CA GLY A 46 -24.98 2.84 -15.96
C GLY A 46 -24.41 3.91 -16.90
N ASP A 47 -24.71 5.20 -16.69
CA ASP A 47 -24.11 6.28 -17.46
C ASP A 47 -22.58 6.29 -17.28
N GLY A 48 -21.85 6.09 -18.39
CA GLY A 48 -20.41 6.28 -18.41
C GLY A 48 -20.02 7.75 -18.34
N LEU A 49 -18.84 8.06 -17.77
CA LEU A 49 -18.34 9.44 -17.65
C LEU A 49 -18.36 10.23 -18.97
N SER A 50 -18.04 9.57 -20.09
CA SER A 50 -18.07 10.22 -21.42
C SER A 50 -19.47 10.63 -21.84
N SER A 51 -20.47 9.78 -21.56
CA SER A 51 -21.88 10.07 -21.81
C SER A 51 -22.36 11.22 -20.94
N ILE A 52 -21.97 11.23 -19.66
CA ILE A 52 -22.30 12.31 -18.71
C ILE A 52 -21.72 13.63 -19.19
N ALA A 53 -20.41 13.67 -19.49
CA ALA A 53 -19.76 14.88 -19.97
C ALA A 53 -20.41 15.41 -21.26
N ARG A 54 -20.80 14.53 -22.18
CA ARG A 54 -21.52 14.94 -23.39
C ARG A 54 -22.88 15.56 -23.07
N LYS A 55 -23.73 14.86 -22.31
CA LYS A 55 -25.07 15.34 -21.93
C LYS A 55 -25.00 16.68 -21.20
N VAL A 56 -24.07 16.82 -20.25
CA VAL A 56 -23.85 18.08 -19.52
C VAL A 56 -23.56 19.23 -20.48
N PHE A 57 -22.70 19.05 -21.48
CA PHE A 57 -22.41 20.13 -22.44
C PHE A 57 -23.54 20.40 -23.45
N GLU A 58 -24.38 19.40 -23.75
CA GLU A 58 -25.53 19.55 -24.66
C GLU A 58 -26.73 20.22 -23.96
N GLU A 59 -26.98 19.92 -22.69
CA GLU A 59 -28.18 20.34 -21.96
C GLU A 59 -27.97 21.61 -21.12
N THR A 60 -26.73 21.94 -20.75
CA THR A 60 -26.45 23.06 -19.86
C THR A 60 -26.44 24.39 -20.60
N PRO A 61 -27.24 25.39 -20.19
CA PRO A 61 -27.22 26.71 -20.81
C PRO A 61 -25.83 27.37 -20.73
N LEU A 62 -25.46 28.10 -21.78
CA LEU A 62 -24.21 28.86 -21.82
C LEU A 62 -24.28 30.04 -20.85
N LYS A 63 -23.74 29.85 -19.64
CA LYS A 63 -23.60 30.87 -18.60
C LYS A 63 -22.16 30.91 -18.11
N ALA A 64 -21.69 32.09 -17.70
CA ALA A 64 -20.33 32.28 -17.20
C ALA A 64 -19.98 31.29 -16.06
N CYS A 65 -20.91 31.06 -15.13
CA CYS A 65 -20.73 30.09 -14.04
C CYS A 65 -20.48 28.65 -14.54
N ASN A 66 -21.19 28.19 -15.57
CA ASN A 66 -21.04 26.84 -16.11
C ASN A 66 -19.70 26.65 -16.82
N VAL A 67 -19.24 27.70 -17.52
CA VAL A 67 -17.92 27.72 -18.15
C VAL A 67 -16.82 27.67 -17.09
N THR A 68 -16.95 28.49 -16.04
CA THR A 68 -16.04 28.50 -14.89
C THR A 68 -15.99 27.13 -14.20
N ASN A 69 -17.14 26.48 -13.97
CA ASN A 69 -17.19 25.13 -13.40
C ASN A 69 -16.43 24.11 -14.25
N GLY A 70 -16.58 24.15 -15.58
CA GLY A 70 -15.83 23.27 -16.46
C GLY A 70 -14.31 23.49 -16.40
N PHE A 71 -13.86 24.75 -16.27
CA PHE A 71 -12.43 25.04 -16.06
C PHE A 71 -11.93 24.56 -14.70
N HIS A 72 -12.72 24.72 -13.64
CA HIS A 72 -12.40 24.18 -12.32
C HIS A 72 -12.28 22.66 -12.35
N PHE A 73 -13.23 21.94 -12.95
CA PHE A 73 -13.12 20.49 -13.16
C PHE A 73 -11.80 20.09 -13.85
N VAL A 74 -11.45 20.75 -14.97
CA VAL A 74 -10.21 20.44 -15.69
C VAL A 74 -8.98 20.68 -14.82
N LYS A 75 -8.96 21.78 -14.06
CA LYS A 75 -7.87 22.11 -13.14
C LYS A 75 -7.77 21.06 -12.04
N ASP A 76 -8.87 20.79 -11.34
CA ASP A 76 -8.88 19.94 -10.16
C ASP A 76 -8.57 18.48 -10.52
N VAL A 77 -9.06 17.98 -11.66
CA VAL A 77 -8.63 16.67 -12.19
C VAL A 77 -7.14 16.66 -12.54
N THR A 78 -6.61 17.74 -13.13
CA THR A 78 -5.17 17.83 -13.43
C THR A 78 -4.31 17.79 -12.17
N ASP A 79 -4.76 18.48 -11.13
CA ASP A 79 -4.03 18.58 -9.87
C ASP A 79 -4.14 17.28 -9.02
N SER A 80 -5.12 16.41 -9.31
CA SER A 80 -5.40 15.18 -8.57
C SER A 80 -5.19 13.88 -9.35
N VAL A 81 -4.49 13.91 -10.49
CA VAL A 81 -4.20 12.70 -11.31
C VAL A 81 -3.60 11.58 -10.47
N LEU A 82 -2.57 11.87 -9.68
CA LEU A 82 -1.91 10.86 -8.86
C LEU A 82 -2.84 10.26 -7.79
N ASP A 83 -3.65 11.10 -7.15
CA ASP A 83 -4.65 10.63 -6.18
C ASP A 83 -5.62 9.66 -6.84
N LEU A 84 -6.11 10.01 -8.04
CA LEU A 84 -7.03 9.16 -8.81
C LEU A 84 -6.40 7.82 -9.20
N GLU A 85 -5.15 7.82 -9.68
CA GLU A 85 -4.44 6.59 -10.03
C GLU A 85 -4.26 5.67 -8.81
N VAL A 86 -3.84 6.25 -7.68
CA VAL A 86 -3.65 5.50 -6.43
C VAL A 86 -4.96 4.92 -5.93
N LEU A 87 -6.04 5.71 -5.92
CA LEU A 87 -7.36 5.27 -5.50
C LEU A 87 -7.93 4.20 -6.46
N ALA A 88 -7.69 4.33 -7.76
CA ALA A 88 -8.11 3.33 -8.75
C ALA A 88 -7.39 1.99 -8.56
N LEU A 89 -6.09 2.03 -8.23
CA LEU A 89 -5.32 0.84 -7.91
C LEU A 89 -5.81 0.18 -6.63
N TRP A 90 -6.11 0.94 -5.58
CA TRP A 90 -6.72 0.40 -4.36
C TRP A 90 -8.12 -0.18 -4.58
N ASP A 91 -8.92 0.46 -5.43
CA ASP A 91 -10.24 -0.04 -5.83
C ASP A 91 -10.14 -1.33 -6.65
N ALA A 92 -9.17 -1.45 -7.56
CA ALA A 92 -8.91 -2.68 -8.28
C ALA A 92 -8.39 -3.79 -7.34
N TYR A 93 -7.46 -3.45 -6.45
CA TYR A 93 -6.89 -4.34 -5.45
C TYR A 93 -7.97 -4.95 -4.52
N THR A 94 -8.88 -4.12 -4.01
CA THR A 94 -9.96 -4.57 -3.12
C THR A 94 -11.03 -5.39 -3.85
N ARG A 95 -11.31 -5.09 -5.12
CA ARG A 95 -12.26 -5.85 -5.95
C ARG A 95 -11.81 -7.27 -6.30
N LYS A 96 -10.49 -7.55 -6.33
CA LYS A 96 -9.96 -8.90 -6.55
C LYS A 96 -10.33 -9.90 -5.44
N GLY A 97 -10.74 -9.42 -4.26
CA GLY A 97 -11.17 -10.25 -3.12
C GLY A 97 -10.02 -10.89 -2.35
N GLU A 98 -8.98 -11.38 -3.03
CA GLU A 98 -7.85 -12.05 -2.36
C GLU A 98 -6.87 -11.08 -1.72
N CYS A 99 -6.78 -9.81 -2.14
CA CYS A 99 -5.93 -8.76 -1.56
C CYS A 99 -4.51 -9.25 -1.21
N GLU A 100 -3.66 -9.43 -2.21
CA GLU A 100 -2.29 -9.91 -2.00
C GLU A 100 -1.41 -8.88 -1.28
N LEU A 101 -0.76 -9.30 -0.19
CA LEU A 101 0.00 -8.34 0.63
C LEU A 101 1.14 -7.66 -0.16
N LEU A 102 1.83 -8.38 -1.04
CA LEU A 102 2.91 -7.82 -1.84
C LEU A 102 2.41 -6.76 -2.83
N GLU A 103 1.25 -6.97 -3.45
CA GLU A 103 0.61 -5.97 -4.32
C GLU A 103 0.26 -4.71 -3.51
N GLY A 104 -0.34 -4.87 -2.33
CA GLY A 104 -0.62 -3.75 -1.43
C GLY A 104 0.65 -2.99 -1.02
N ILE A 105 1.73 -3.70 -0.70
CA ILE A 105 3.03 -3.07 -0.36
C ILE A 105 3.58 -2.31 -1.58
N ALA A 106 3.44 -2.87 -2.78
CA ALA A 106 3.88 -2.22 -4.02
C ALA A 106 3.09 -0.91 -4.26
N ILE A 107 1.77 -0.90 -4.04
CA ILE A 107 0.95 0.32 -4.14
C ILE A 107 1.42 1.37 -3.13
N VAL A 108 1.55 1.00 -1.86
CA VAL A 108 2.03 1.91 -0.79
C VAL A 108 3.38 2.52 -1.15
N SER A 109 4.30 1.70 -1.66
CA SER A 109 5.68 2.12 -1.97
C SER A 109 5.74 3.01 -3.21
N ALA A 110 5.04 2.64 -4.28
CA ALA A 110 4.97 3.44 -5.50
C ALA A 110 4.34 4.81 -5.25
N ALA A 111 3.30 4.87 -4.43
CA ALA A 111 2.62 6.12 -4.08
C ALA A 111 3.55 7.07 -3.32
N LEU A 112 4.29 6.56 -2.32
CA LEU A 112 5.28 7.32 -1.56
C LEU A 112 6.37 7.88 -2.47
N ARG A 113 6.94 7.02 -3.33
CA ARG A 113 8.02 7.39 -4.25
C ARG A 113 7.57 8.44 -5.26
N LEU A 114 6.44 8.23 -5.92
CA LEU A 114 5.93 9.21 -6.88
C LEU A 114 5.60 10.52 -6.19
N ALA A 115 4.94 10.52 -5.03
CA ALA A 115 4.69 11.75 -4.26
C ALA A 115 5.99 12.52 -3.94
N GLY A 116 7.13 11.82 -3.84
CA GLY A 116 8.47 12.36 -3.68
C GLY A 116 9.07 13.07 -4.91
N VAL A 117 8.53 12.86 -6.11
CA VAL A 117 9.07 13.44 -7.36
C VAL A 117 8.42 14.81 -7.65
N PRO A 118 9.23 15.87 -7.88
CA PRO A 118 8.72 17.22 -8.14
C PRO A 118 8.12 17.40 -9.53
N GLU A 119 8.56 16.60 -10.52
CA GLU A 119 8.18 16.74 -11.93
C GLU A 119 6.74 16.30 -12.22
N ALA A 120 6.19 16.83 -13.31
CA ALA A 120 4.86 16.49 -13.80
C ALA A 120 4.81 15.01 -14.21
N LYS A 121 3.88 14.27 -13.59
CA LYS A 121 3.71 12.82 -13.78
C LYS A 121 2.85 12.56 -15.01
N GLY A 122 3.27 11.60 -15.83
CA GLY A 122 2.47 11.07 -16.92
C GLY A 122 1.36 10.15 -16.39
N ASP A 123 0.28 10.02 -17.17
CA ASP A 123 -0.72 8.98 -16.93
C ASP A 123 -0.07 7.59 -17.09
N GLY A 124 -0.27 6.73 -16.09
CA GLY A 124 0.23 5.36 -16.06
C GLY A 124 1.58 5.18 -15.35
N ASP A 125 2.20 6.27 -14.88
CA ASP A 125 3.44 6.22 -14.12
C ASP A 125 3.27 5.40 -12.83
N MET A 126 2.13 5.55 -12.14
CA MET A 126 1.82 4.80 -10.93
C MET A 126 1.69 3.30 -11.21
N THR A 127 0.89 2.90 -12.19
CA THR A 127 0.72 1.47 -12.54
C THR A 127 2.05 0.83 -12.94
N THR A 128 2.86 1.52 -13.73
CA THR A 128 4.18 1.04 -14.14
C THR A 128 5.10 0.85 -12.93
N LEU A 129 5.13 1.83 -12.02
CA LEU A 129 5.96 1.75 -10.82
C LEU A 129 5.49 0.66 -9.84
N VAL A 130 4.18 0.47 -9.70
CA VAL A 130 3.62 -0.64 -8.89
C VAL A 130 4.06 -1.98 -9.46
N ASN A 131 3.94 -2.19 -10.77
CA ASN A 131 4.36 -3.42 -11.42
C ASN A 131 5.86 -3.69 -11.23
N ASN A 132 6.70 -2.66 -11.43
CA ASN A 132 8.14 -2.78 -11.22
C ASN A 132 8.49 -3.12 -9.76
N THR A 133 7.80 -2.48 -8.81
CA THR A 133 7.99 -2.72 -7.37
C THR A 133 7.54 -4.13 -6.99
N LEU A 134 6.41 -4.59 -7.54
CA LEU A 134 5.88 -5.93 -7.32
C LEU A 134 6.83 -7.00 -7.86
N CYS A 135 7.34 -6.83 -9.08
CA CYS A 135 8.36 -7.72 -9.65
C CYS A 135 9.63 -7.79 -8.77
N GLY A 136 10.08 -6.63 -8.27
CA GLY A 136 11.21 -6.56 -7.34
C GLY A 136 10.94 -7.32 -6.03
N LEU A 137 9.76 -7.13 -5.44
CA LEU A 137 9.34 -7.86 -4.24
C LEU A 137 9.24 -9.37 -4.47
N GLN A 138 8.69 -9.81 -5.60
CA GLN A 138 8.61 -11.22 -5.97
C GLN A 138 10.00 -11.86 -6.15
N SER A 139 10.95 -11.10 -6.70
CA SER A 139 12.35 -11.54 -6.79
C SER A 139 12.97 -11.69 -5.39
N ILE A 140 12.70 -10.77 -4.47
CA ILE A 140 13.17 -10.85 -3.08
C ILE A 140 12.54 -12.05 -2.36
N VAL A 141 11.23 -12.27 -2.49
CA VAL A 141 10.53 -13.42 -1.94
C VAL A 141 11.14 -14.72 -2.46
N SER A 142 11.43 -14.80 -3.75
CA SER A 142 12.07 -15.96 -4.38
C SER A 142 13.51 -16.18 -3.87
N ASP A 143 14.30 -15.11 -3.69
CA ASP A 143 15.66 -15.18 -3.13
C ASP A 143 15.63 -15.67 -1.68
N ILE A 144 14.79 -15.06 -0.82
CA ILE A 144 14.62 -15.46 0.58
C ILE A 144 14.16 -16.91 0.66
N ARG A 145 13.18 -17.32 -0.17
CA ARG A 145 12.72 -18.71 -0.22
C ARG A 145 13.85 -19.66 -0.59
N GLY A 146 14.62 -19.37 -1.64
CA GLY A 146 15.76 -20.18 -2.05
C GLY A 146 16.84 -20.30 -0.97
N ILE A 147 17.13 -19.21 -0.26
CA ILE A 147 18.05 -19.22 0.88
C ILE A 147 17.53 -20.15 1.98
N LEU A 148 16.26 -20.02 2.36
CA LEU A 148 15.67 -20.85 3.40
C LEU A 148 15.56 -22.32 2.97
N GLU A 149 15.17 -22.63 1.74
CA GLU A 149 15.11 -24.00 1.20
C GLU A 149 16.48 -24.68 1.18
N SER A 150 17.53 -23.96 0.75
CA SER A 150 18.91 -24.46 0.71
C SER A 150 19.46 -24.75 2.11
N SER A 151 18.92 -24.11 3.14
CA SER A 151 19.29 -24.34 4.54
C SER A 151 18.68 -25.63 5.12
N ASP A 152 18.75 -26.76 4.41
CA ASP A 152 18.13 -28.05 4.79
C ASP A 152 16.64 -27.93 5.24
N PHE A 153 15.92 -26.87 4.88
CA PHE A 153 14.61 -26.56 5.45
C PHE A 153 13.56 -27.63 5.14
N VAL A 154 13.45 -28.02 3.87
CA VAL A 154 12.41 -28.94 3.41
C VAL A 154 12.56 -30.32 4.09
N SER A 155 13.80 -30.78 4.27
CA SER A 155 14.10 -32.05 4.97
C SER A 155 13.85 -31.94 6.48
N LYS A 156 14.02 -30.75 7.06
CA LYS A 156 13.93 -30.48 8.51
C LYS A 156 12.52 -30.14 9.00
N VAL A 157 11.68 -29.43 8.23
CA VAL A 157 10.30 -29.08 8.64
C VAL A 157 9.45 -30.32 8.89
N HIS A 158 9.67 -31.37 8.09
CA HIS A 158 9.01 -32.66 8.26
C HIS A 158 9.44 -33.38 9.56
N ARG A 159 10.57 -32.98 10.17
CA ARG A 159 11.06 -33.49 11.45
C ARG A 159 10.80 -32.45 12.57
N ARG A 160 9.75 -32.68 13.37
CA ARG A 160 9.28 -31.78 14.46
C ARG A 160 10.37 -31.12 15.35
N ARG A 161 11.49 -31.80 15.64
CA ARG A 161 12.60 -31.23 16.44
C ARG A 161 13.40 -30.17 15.68
N SER A 162 13.51 -30.30 14.36
CA SER A 162 14.30 -29.39 13.53
C SER A 162 13.58 -28.10 13.13
N TYR A 163 12.27 -28.03 13.37
CA TYR A 163 11.45 -26.84 13.15
C TYR A 163 11.88 -25.66 14.02
N MET A 164 12.26 -25.91 15.28
CA MET A 164 12.69 -24.87 16.23
C MET A 164 14.05 -24.29 15.87
N SER A 165 15.02 -25.16 15.60
CA SER A 165 16.36 -24.73 15.22
C SER A 165 16.31 -23.93 13.94
N PHE A 166 15.49 -24.33 12.97
CA PHE A 166 15.26 -23.56 11.76
C PHE A 166 14.73 -22.15 12.06
N LEU A 167 13.60 -22.03 12.76
CA LEU A 167 13.01 -20.73 13.05
C LEU A 167 13.99 -19.80 13.81
N ARG A 168 14.79 -20.37 14.72
CA ARG A 168 15.84 -19.63 15.43
C ARG A 168 16.94 -19.12 14.51
N SER A 169 17.28 -19.87 13.46
CA SER A 169 18.36 -19.53 12.53
C SER A 169 17.89 -18.76 11.29
N ALA A 170 16.61 -18.80 10.93
CA ALA A 170 16.09 -18.23 9.69
C ALA A 170 16.44 -16.75 9.52
N VAL A 171 16.23 -15.95 10.56
CA VAL A 171 16.59 -14.52 10.56
C VAL A 171 18.11 -14.34 10.45
N SER A 172 18.90 -15.11 11.19
CA SER A 172 20.37 -15.03 11.17
C SER A 172 20.95 -15.35 9.79
N VAL A 173 20.46 -16.40 9.13
CA VAL A 173 20.90 -16.77 7.78
C VAL A 173 20.58 -15.67 6.77
N LEU A 174 19.42 -15.02 6.89
CA LEU A 174 19.06 -13.90 6.02
C LEU A 174 19.93 -12.66 6.31
N GLN A 175 20.25 -12.40 7.57
CA GLN A 175 21.18 -11.34 7.96
C GLN A 175 22.60 -11.58 7.42
N GLU A 176 23.09 -12.81 7.45
CA GLU A 176 24.36 -13.22 6.82
C GLU A 176 24.36 -13.01 5.30
N ARG A 177 23.17 -13.05 4.66
CA ARG A 177 22.98 -12.76 3.22
C ARG A 177 22.73 -11.26 2.93
N GLY A 178 22.89 -10.40 3.92
CA GLY A 178 22.80 -8.94 3.80
C GLY A 178 21.43 -8.34 4.09
N TYR A 179 20.43 -9.15 4.43
CA TYR A 179 19.11 -8.63 4.80
C TYR A 179 19.16 -7.97 6.18
N SER A 180 18.79 -6.69 6.28
CA SER A 180 18.92 -5.95 7.54
C SER A 180 17.73 -5.06 7.84
N VAL A 181 17.49 -4.80 9.13
CA VAL A 181 16.43 -3.89 9.58
C VAL A 181 16.98 -2.50 9.83
N SER A 182 16.23 -1.48 9.41
CA SER A 182 16.46 -0.08 9.77
C SER A 182 15.17 0.72 9.68
N GLU A 183 15.01 1.69 10.57
CA GLU A 183 13.83 2.55 10.68
C GLU A 183 14.23 4.04 10.76
N LEU A 184 15.26 4.41 10.01
CA LEU A 184 15.85 5.75 10.03
C LEU A 184 15.16 6.73 9.07
N VAL A 185 14.69 6.23 7.92
CA VAL A 185 14.07 7.05 6.87
C VAL A 185 12.76 6.45 6.38
N VAL A 186 11.87 7.28 5.84
CA VAL A 186 10.50 6.87 5.45
C VAL A 186 10.52 5.80 4.36
N GLU A 187 11.53 5.82 3.48
CA GLU A 187 11.73 4.87 2.39
C GLU A 187 11.96 3.45 2.92
N GLU A 188 12.49 3.29 4.13
CA GLU A 188 12.63 1.98 4.79
C GLU A 188 11.29 1.43 5.29
N CYS A 189 10.27 2.28 5.49
CA CYS A 189 8.89 1.86 5.68
C CYS A 189 8.17 1.53 4.36
N SER A 190 8.90 1.47 3.24
CA SER A 190 8.43 1.04 1.92
C SER A 190 9.28 -0.13 1.38
N ALA A 191 8.90 -0.69 0.24
CA ALA A 191 9.68 -1.72 -0.44
C ALA A 191 10.93 -1.20 -1.17
N GLU A 192 11.11 0.12 -1.31
CA GLU A 192 12.18 0.70 -2.13
C GLU A 192 13.57 0.30 -1.62
N SER A 193 13.85 0.57 -0.35
CA SER A 193 15.13 0.20 0.27
C SER A 193 15.34 -1.32 0.30
N LEU A 194 14.26 -2.11 0.40
CA LEU A 194 14.33 -3.57 0.40
C LEU A 194 14.82 -4.08 -0.95
N VAL A 195 14.21 -3.62 -2.04
CA VAL A 195 14.54 -4.05 -3.40
C VAL A 195 15.95 -3.60 -3.80
N CYS A 196 16.34 -2.38 -3.43
CA CYS A 196 17.63 -1.81 -3.84
C CYS A 196 18.81 -2.27 -2.97
N SER A 197 18.60 -2.44 -1.66
CA SER A 197 19.70 -2.59 -0.68
C SER A 197 19.50 -3.70 0.34
N LYS A 198 18.47 -4.55 0.17
CA LYS A 198 18.09 -5.61 1.13
C LYS A 198 17.86 -5.06 2.54
N LYS A 199 17.43 -3.80 2.67
CA LYS A 199 17.26 -3.10 3.95
C LYS A 199 15.87 -2.50 4.04
N ALA A 200 15.16 -2.73 5.14
CA ALA A 200 13.85 -2.12 5.37
C ALA A 200 13.48 -2.10 6.85
N SER A 201 12.40 -1.44 7.19
CA SER A 201 11.81 -1.45 8.53
C SER A 201 11.38 -2.84 8.95
N ALA A 202 11.25 -3.05 10.28
CA ALA A 202 10.88 -4.35 10.80
C ALA A 202 9.51 -4.79 10.27
N ILE A 203 8.57 -3.86 10.06
CA ILE A 203 7.25 -4.16 9.51
C ILE A 203 7.31 -4.66 8.07
N VAL A 204 8.10 -4.04 7.21
CA VAL A 204 8.26 -4.46 5.80
C VAL A 204 8.96 -5.81 5.74
N MET A 205 10.08 -5.96 6.46
CA MET A 205 10.84 -7.22 6.50
C MET A 205 10.00 -8.38 7.02
N ASN A 206 9.29 -8.17 8.14
CA ASN A 206 8.45 -9.22 8.72
C ASN A 206 7.22 -9.53 7.87
N ALA A 207 6.64 -8.53 7.18
CA ALA A 207 5.55 -8.76 6.22
C ALA A 207 5.99 -9.64 5.06
N VAL A 208 7.15 -9.35 4.45
CA VAL A 208 7.72 -10.16 3.37
C VAL A 208 8.08 -11.56 3.86
N LEU A 209 8.69 -11.68 5.05
CA LEU A 209 9.02 -12.98 5.62
C LEU A 209 7.77 -13.82 5.92
N VAL A 210 6.67 -13.21 6.39
CA VAL A 210 5.40 -13.94 6.57
C VAL A 210 4.94 -14.54 5.24
N VAL A 211 5.03 -13.80 4.13
CA VAL A 211 4.67 -14.34 2.81
C VAL A 211 5.54 -15.55 2.47
N VAL A 212 6.86 -15.45 2.61
CA VAL A 212 7.79 -16.55 2.33
C VAL A 212 7.51 -17.77 3.20
N LEU A 213 7.37 -17.58 4.52
CA LEU A 213 7.11 -18.67 5.44
C LEU A 213 5.79 -19.39 5.11
N ARG A 214 4.77 -18.65 4.67
CA ARG A 214 3.50 -19.24 4.23
C ARG A 214 3.62 -20.02 2.92
N GLU A 215 4.39 -19.53 1.95
CA GLU A 215 4.71 -20.31 0.73
C GLU A 215 5.44 -21.61 1.06
N LEU A 216 6.27 -21.59 2.11
CA LEU A 216 6.95 -22.75 2.67
C LEU A 216 6.04 -23.65 3.53
N GLY A 217 4.73 -23.41 3.55
CA GLY A 217 3.72 -24.24 4.23
C GLY A 217 3.53 -23.94 5.71
N LEU A 218 4.12 -22.86 6.24
CA LEU A 218 3.98 -22.49 7.65
C LEU A 218 2.69 -21.72 7.88
N GLN A 219 1.97 -22.07 8.94
CA GLN A 219 0.83 -21.29 9.40
C GLN A 219 1.33 -20.11 10.22
N CYS A 220 1.49 -18.94 9.59
CA CYS A 220 1.90 -17.74 10.30
C CYS A 220 1.14 -16.48 9.87
N THR A 221 1.23 -15.47 10.71
CA THR A 221 0.63 -14.14 10.55
C THR A 221 1.54 -13.09 11.17
N LEU A 222 1.29 -11.80 10.88
CA LEU A 222 1.93 -10.70 11.59
C LEU A 222 1.08 -10.30 12.81
N ALA A 223 1.69 -10.24 13.97
CA ALA A 223 1.11 -9.85 15.24
C ALA A 223 1.80 -8.59 15.77
N GLY A 224 1.10 -7.78 16.56
CA GLY A 224 1.63 -6.54 17.10
C GLY A 224 1.99 -5.51 16.04
N VAL A 225 1.19 -5.37 14.98
CA VAL A 225 1.44 -4.44 13.87
C VAL A 225 1.55 -2.97 14.30
N GLU A 226 0.87 -2.63 15.40
CA GLU A 226 0.89 -1.33 16.07
C GLU A 226 2.13 -1.11 16.96
N LEU A 227 2.84 -2.18 17.33
CA LEU A 227 4.08 -2.08 18.11
C LEU A 227 5.21 -1.60 17.20
N GLN A 228 6.21 -0.89 17.72
CA GLN A 228 7.38 -0.47 16.93
C GLN A 228 8.02 -1.66 16.19
N GLN A 229 8.19 -2.80 16.87
CA GLN A 229 8.71 -4.02 16.28
C GLN A 229 7.59 -5.07 16.23
N PRO A 230 6.89 -5.23 15.09
CA PRO A 230 5.89 -6.26 14.96
C PRO A 230 6.56 -7.63 14.92
N TRP A 231 5.79 -8.67 15.23
CA TRP A 231 6.28 -10.03 15.35
C TRP A 231 5.58 -10.95 14.38
N ILE A 232 6.30 -11.91 13.83
CA ILE A 232 5.72 -13.01 13.08
C ILE A 232 5.27 -14.07 14.07
N ARG A 233 3.97 -14.29 14.16
CA ARG A 233 3.39 -15.35 14.99
C ARG A 233 3.21 -16.61 14.13
N VAL A 234 3.97 -17.64 14.45
CA VAL A 234 3.94 -18.96 13.81
C VAL A 234 3.15 -19.93 14.67
N GLU A 235 2.03 -20.42 14.13
CA GLU A 235 1.18 -21.42 14.76
C GLU A 235 1.77 -22.82 14.66
N LYS A 236 1.45 -23.63 15.66
CA LYS A 236 1.80 -25.05 15.72
C LYS A 236 0.58 -25.84 16.17
N SER A 237 0.31 -26.95 15.50
CA SER A 237 -0.74 -27.88 15.95
C SER A 237 -0.44 -28.34 17.38
N ASN A 238 -1.36 -28.07 18.31
CA ASN A 238 -1.32 -28.49 19.72
C ASN A 238 -0.11 -28.00 20.52
N ARG A 239 0.49 -26.85 20.16
CA ARG A 239 1.59 -26.24 20.93
C ARG A 239 1.43 -24.73 21.01
N ALA A 240 2.12 -24.13 21.99
CA ALA A 240 2.22 -22.69 22.09
C ALA A 240 2.82 -22.08 20.81
N PRO A 241 2.34 -20.90 20.38
CA PRO A 241 2.85 -20.20 19.21
C PRO A 241 4.29 -19.73 19.43
N ILE A 242 4.94 -19.43 18.32
CA ILE A 242 6.32 -18.92 18.31
C ILE A 242 6.38 -17.59 17.61
N PHE A 243 7.22 -16.72 18.14
CA PHE A 243 7.40 -15.37 17.64
C PHE A 243 8.79 -15.19 17.05
N LEU A 244 8.84 -14.53 15.90
CA LEU A 244 10.07 -14.17 15.19
C LEU A 244 10.00 -12.69 14.86
N SER A 245 11.15 -12.04 14.79
CA SER A 245 11.23 -10.71 14.23
C SER A 245 12.59 -10.52 13.58
N PHE A 246 12.62 -9.93 12.40
CA PHE A 246 13.88 -9.56 11.76
C PHE A 246 14.71 -8.58 12.60
N ALA A 247 14.06 -7.81 13.49
CA ALA A 247 14.74 -6.90 14.42
C ALA A 247 15.44 -7.63 15.58
N ARG A 248 15.08 -8.89 15.86
CA ARG A 248 15.60 -9.69 16.98
C ARG A 248 15.81 -11.13 16.53
N ALA A 249 17.06 -11.47 16.19
CA ALA A 249 17.41 -12.80 15.74
C ALA A 249 17.08 -13.86 16.80
N GLY A 250 16.46 -14.96 16.37
CA GLY A 250 16.03 -16.04 17.26
C GLY A 250 14.53 -16.32 17.13
N ALA A 251 14.05 -17.21 17.99
CA ALA A 251 12.65 -17.58 18.08
C ALA A 251 12.21 -17.62 19.54
N TYR A 252 11.08 -16.96 19.81
CA TYR A 252 10.69 -16.62 21.16
C TYR A 252 9.29 -17.13 21.51
N THR A 253 9.06 -17.35 22.79
CA THR A 253 7.73 -17.63 23.35
C THR A 253 6.96 -16.31 23.53
N ALA A 254 5.64 -16.41 23.76
CA ALA A 254 4.83 -15.23 24.08
C ALA A 254 5.33 -14.51 25.34
N GLU A 255 5.75 -15.26 26.36
CA GLU A 255 6.25 -14.73 27.63
C GLU A 255 7.54 -13.92 27.43
N GLU A 256 8.47 -14.43 26.60
CA GLU A 256 9.70 -13.71 26.26
C GLU A 256 9.41 -12.41 25.50
N VAL A 257 8.47 -12.44 24.55
CA VAL A 257 8.07 -11.24 23.79
C VAL A 257 7.43 -10.18 24.70
N ILE A 258 6.55 -10.60 25.62
CA ILE A 258 5.96 -9.70 26.61
C ILE A 258 7.05 -9.12 27.52
N GLY A 259 8.05 -9.91 27.91
CA GLY A 259 9.19 -9.41 28.69
C GLY A 259 10.00 -8.35 27.96
N PHE A 260 10.07 -8.40 26.62
CA PHE A 260 10.76 -7.39 25.81
C PHE A 260 9.97 -6.10 25.61
N ALA A 261 8.64 -6.19 25.57
CA ALA A 261 7.79 -5.03 25.48
C ALA A 261 7.55 -4.51 26.89
N HIS A 262 8.21 -3.43 27.29
CA HIS A 262 8.02 -2.77 28.59
C HIS A 262 6.56 -2.29 28.86
N GLU A 263 5.60 -2.58 27.97
CA GLU A 263 4.17 -2.28 28.05
C GLU A 263 3.32 -3.58 28.03
N SER A 264 3.21 -4.27 29.17
CA SER A 264 2.70 -5.66 29.20
C SER A 264 1.25 -5.85 28.71
N GLN A 265 0.30 -4.98 29.10
CA GLN A 265 -1.12 -5.21 28.82
C GLN A 265 -1.52 -4.97 27.36
N ARG A 266 -1.03 -3.88 26.73
CA ARG A 266 -1.30 -3.60 25.31
C ARG A 266 -0.62 -4.64 24.42
N THR A 267 0.61 -5.02 24.77
CA THR A 267 1.38 -6.04 24.05
C THR A 267 0.67 -7.39 24.09
N HIS A 268 0.14 -7.82 25.24
CA HIS A 268 -0.52 -9.13 25.30
C HIS A 268 -1.69 -9.23 24.29
N ARG A 269 -2.53 -8.19 24.20
CA ARG A 269 -3.66 -8.19 23.26
C ARG A 269 -3.20 -8.14 21.80
N SER A 270 -2.11 -7.43 21.54
CA SER A 270 -1.57 -7.26 20.20
C SER A 270 -0.89 -8.52 19.64
N LEU A 271 -0.45 -9.43 20.52
CA LEU A 271 0.14 -10.72 20.16
C LEU A 271 -0.90 -11.82 19.86
N HIS A 272 -2.21 -11.52 19.90
CA HIS A 272 -3.25 -12.48 19.56
C HIS A 272 -3.20 -12.89 18.08
N PHE A 273 -3.78 -14.05 17.78
CA PHE A 273 -3.93 -14.51 16.41
C PHE A 273 -4.91 -13.62 15.66
N THR A 274 -4.46 -13.02 14.56
CA THR A 274 -5.37 -12.60 13.50
C THR A 274 -5.24 -13.61 12.35
N PRO A 275 -6.32 -14.31 11.97
CA PRO A 275 -6.30 -15.20 10.82
C PRO A 275 -5.73 -14.51 9.59
N TRP A 276 -4.87 -15.22 8.87
CA TRP A 276 -4.31 -14.69 7.64
C TRP A 276 -5.40 -14.57 6.58
N GLY A 277 -5.80 -13.34 6.31
CA GLY A 277 -6.84 -13.00 5.35
C GLY A 277 -6.83 -11.51 5.05
N MET A 278 -7.84 -11.06 4.30
CA MET A 278 -7.97 -9.67 3.86
C MET A 278 -7.83 -8.67 5.00
N HIS A 279 -8.50 -8.90 6.13
CA HIS A 279 -8.46 -8.01 7.29
C HIS A 279 -7.05 -7.86 7.87
N CYS A 280 -6.35 -8.97 8.08
CA CYS A 280 -4.96 -8.96 8.58
C CYS A 280 -4.03 -8.19 7.62
N ARG A 281 -4.10 -8.47 6.32
CA ARG A 281 -3.26 -7.79 5.32
C ARG A 281 -3.55 -6.29 5.25
N ARG A 282 -4.82 -5.90 5.31
CA ARG A 282 -5.25 -4.50 5.40
C ARG A 282 -4.70 -3.81 6.65
N GLN A 283 -4.71 -4.47 7.81
CA GLN A 283 -4.11 -3.94 9.03
C GLN A 283 -2.59 -3.74 8.91
N ILE A 284 -1.88 -4.67 8.27
CA ILE A 284 -0.43 -4.53 8.02
C ILE A 284 -0.16 -3.29 7.16
N LEU A 285 -0.90 -3.14 6.05
CA LEU A 285 -0.76 -1.99 5.14
C LEU A 285 -1.08 -0.66 5.84
N LEU A 286 -2.15 -0.62 6.64
CA LEU A 286 -2.48 0.54 7.46
C LEU A 286 -1.39 0.88 8.47
N ALA A 287 -0.80 -0.12 9.13
CA ALA A 287 0.28 0.09 10.08
C ALA A 287 1.55 0.64 9.38
N MET A 288 1.87 0.14 8.18
CA MET A 288 2.96 0.68 7.37
C MET A 288 2.73 2.14 7.00
N LEU A 289 1.54 2.48 6.48
CA LEU A 289 1.19 3.85 6.11
C LEU A 289 1.19 4.80 7.32
N LYS A 290 0.70 4.35 8.49
CA LYS A 290 0.74 5.14 9.72
C LYS A 290 2.17 5.44 10.17
N ARG A 291 3.10 4.50 10.03
CA ARG A 291 4.52 4.74 10.31
C ARG A 291 5.13 5.71 9.32
N GLN A 292 4.86 5.54 8.03
CA GLN A 292 5.32 6.49 7.01
C GLN A 292 4.84 7.91 7.34
N LEU A 293 3.54 8.06 7.63
CA LEU A 293 2.96 9.35 8.01
C LEU A 293 3.63 9.93 9.26
N MET A 294 3.83 9.13 10.31
CA MET A 294 4.51 9.58 11.53
C MET A 294 5.94 10.07 11.24
N MET A 295 6.71 9.34 10.44
CA MET A 295 8.07 9.72 10.06
C MET A 295 8.08 11.01 9.23
N LEU A 296 7.14 11.14 8.28
CA LEU A 296 7.00 12.34 7.46
C LEU A 296 6.59 13.57 8.27
N SER A 297 5.80 13.38 9.34
CA SER A 297 5.32 14.47 10.21
C SER A 297 6.29 14.87 11.32
N SER A 298 7.34 14.08 11.57
CA SER A 298 8.27 14.33 12.68
C SER A 298 9.31 15.42 12.41
N ASP A 299 9.41 15.90 11.17
CA ASP A 299 10.42 16.89 10.78
C ASP A 299 9.83 18.31 10.77
N PRO A 300 10.43 19.26 11.50
CA PRO A 300 9.94 20.63 11.59
C PRO A 300 10.04 21.40 10.26
N LYS A 301 10.85 20.96 9.30
CA LYS A 301 10.96 21.59 7.97
C LYS A 301 10.25 20.73 6.94
N VAL A 302 8.91 20.78 6.95
CA VAL A 302 8.12 20.10 5.95
C VAL A 302 8.33 20.80 4.60
N SER A 303 9.06 20.13 3.70
CA SER A 303 9.18 20.58 2.32
C SER A 303 7.87 20.30 1.57
N VAL A 304 7.61 21.03 0.48
CA VAL A 304 6.44 20.79 -0.41
C VAL A 304 6.36 19.33 -0.87
N VAL A 305 7.51 18.67 -1.05
CA VAL A 305 7.60 17.25 -1.39
C VAL A 305 7.04 16.38 -0.26
N ARG A 306 7.41 16.69 1.00
CA ARG A 306 6.89 15.95 2.16
C ARG A 306 5.42 16.19 2.40
N GLU A 307 4.90 17.39 2.18
CA GLU A 307 3.45 17.65 2.24
C GLU A 307 2.69 16.77 1.25
N LYS A 308 3.20 16.63 0.03
CA LYS A 308 2.62 15.72 -0.98
C LYS A 308 2.68 14.26 -0.53
N GLN A 309 3.79 13.81 0.05
CA GLN A 309 3.91 12.46 0.59
C GLN A 309 2.95 12.21 1.76
N GLN A 310 2.80 13.18 2.67
CA GLN A 310 1.85 13.10 3.79
C GLN A 310 0.41 13.00 3.29
N HIS A 311 0.02 13.88 2.36
CA HIS A 311 -1.30 13.84 1.70
C HIS A 311 -1.55 12.48 1.04
N MET A 312 -0.54 11.94 0.36
CA MET A 312 -0.64 10.63 -0.29
C MET A 312 -0.78 9.49 0.72
N CYS A 313 -0.04 9.52 1.84
CA CYS A 313 -0.23 8.55 2.92
C CYS A 313 -1.64 8.64 3.52
N GLN A 314 -2.13 9.85 3.79
CA GLN A 314 -3.46 10.08 4.34
C GLN A 314 -4.58 9.59 3.40
N THR A 315 -4.48 9.89 2.12
CA THR A 315 -5.42 9.44 1.07
C THR A 315 -5.54 7.92 1.08
N GLN A 316 -4.42 7.21 1.13
CA GLN A 316 -4.41 5.75 1.18
C GLN A 316 -4.96 5.20 2.50
N ILE A 317 -4.63 5.83 3.63
CA ILE A 317 -5.17 5.44 4.95
C ILE A 317 -6.69 5.57 4.95
N LEU A 318 -7.24 6.69 4.45
CA LEU A 318 -8.68 6.91 4.41
C LEU A 318 -9.39 5.87 3.54
N PHE A 319 -8.84 5.55 2.36
CA PHE A 319 -9.39 4.48 1.52
C PHE A 319 -9.35 3.12 2.23
N LEU A 320 -8.23 2.79 2.87
CA LEU A 320 -8.09 1.57 3.65
C LEU A 320 -8.84 1.62 4.99
N LEU A 321 -9.61 2.66 5.30
CA LEU A 321 -10.52 2.71 6.46
C LEU A 321 -11.99 2.70 6.07
N SER A 322 -12.34 3.09 4.83
CA SER A 322 -13.69 2.90 4.25
C SER A 322 -14.05 1.44 3.99
#